data_AF-A0A059MTK7-F1
#
_entry.id   AF-A0A059MTK7-F1
#
_cell.length_a   1.000
_cell.length_b   1.000
_cell.length_c   1.000
_cell.angle_alpha   90.00
_cell.angle_beta   90.00
_cell.angle_gamma   90.00
#
_symmetry.space_group_name_H-M   'P 1'
#
loop_
_entity.id
_entity.type
_entity.pdbx_description
1 polymer ?
#
loop_
_entity_poly.entity_id
_entity_poly.type
_entity_poly.pdbx_seq_one_letter_code
_entity_poly.pdbx_strand_id
1 'polypeptide(L)'
;MPDAADNLALRLLDAVHRTRGVDPGIVTDRYRAYRAAQGADAGRDGIRALLRTFEETGGSAQWAGKVGHYRRRYSPDEAPIAADTVELAAEVLYRHGVDTIDDLAGTDDTTLAGEWQRRGGDASTWQPLLDALRPARALHTVA
;
A
#
# COMPACT_ATOMS: atom_id res chain seq x y z
N MET A 1 -12.69 14.16 -8.00
CA MET A 1 -12.10 12.87 -7.59
C MET A 1 -10.73 13.22 -7.05
N PRO A 2 -10.41 13.05 -5.75
CA PRO A 2 -9.08 13.45 -5.29
C PRO A 2 -8.05 12.55 -5.96
N ASP A 3 -7.07 13.19 -6.60
CA ASP A 3 -6.04 12.57 -7.44
C ASP A 3 -5.26 11.52 -6.65
N ALA A 4 -5.46 10.25 -6.99
CA ALA A 4 -4.59 9.16 -6.56
C ALA A 4 -3.32 9.15 -7.44
N ALA A 5 -2.50 10.18 -7.36
CA ALA A 5 -1.20 10.28 -8.01
C ALA A 5 -0.43 11.37 -7.27
N ASP A 6 0.59 11.09 -6.45
CA ASP A 6 1.94 10.83 -6.98
C ASP A 6 2.87 10.06 -6.03
N ASN A 7 2.41 9.59 -4.86
CA ASN A 7 3.29 8.87 -3.93
C ASN A 7 2.94 7.38 -3.76
N LEU A 8 3.97 6.59 -3.51
CA LEU A 8 3.87 5.14 -3.55
C LEU A 8 3.12 4.56 -2.34
N ALA A 9 3.17 5.21 -1.17
CA ALA A 9 2.44 4.74 0.02
C ALA A 9 0.92 4.70 -0.20
N LEU A 10 0.35 5.79 -0.70
CA LEU A 10 -1.08 5.87 -0.95
C LEU A 10 -1.53 5.01 -2.12
N ARG A 11 -0.70 4.87 -3.15
CA ARG A 11 -0.97 3.93 -4.25
C ARG A 11 -1.03 2.49 -3.75
N LEU A 12 -0.15 2.10 -2.83
CA LEU A 12 -0.19 0.77 -2.23
C LEU A 12 -1.46 0.56 -1.43
N LEU A 13 -1.83 1.50 -0.57
CA LEU A 13 -3.09 1.44 0.18
C LEU A 13 -4.30 1.33 -0.75
N ASP A 14 -4.36 2.16 -1.79
CA ASP A 14 -5.42 2.15 -2.80
C ASP A 14 -5.51 0.80 -3.51
N ALA A 15 -4.39 0.32 -4.07
CA ALA A 15 -4.33 -0.89 -4.85
C ALA A 15 -4.71 -2.13 -4.03
N VAL A 16 -4.20 -2.28 -2.81
CA VAL A 16 -4.50 -3.43 -1.93
C VAL A 16 -5.98 -3.54 -1.58
N HIS A 17 -6.69 -2.41 -1.45
CA HIS A 17 -8.12 -2.42 -1.14
C HIS A 17 -8.96 -2.62 -2.39
N ARG A 18 -8.60 -1.99 -3.51
CA ARG A 18 -9.29 -2.17 -4.79
C ARG A 18 -9.20 -3.61 -5.31
N THR A 19 -8.05 -4.27 -5.18
CA THR A 19 -7.91 -5.70 -5.56
C THR A 19 -8.80 -6.62 -4.74
N ARG A 20 -9.29 -6.16 -3.58
CA ARG A 20 -10.27 -6.85 -2.73
C ARG A 20 -11.71 -6.38 -2.91
N GLY A 21 -11.96 -5.44 -3.82
CA GLY A 21 -13.29 -4.86 -4.02
C GLY A 21 -13.74 -3.94 -2.86
N VAL A 22 -12.80 -3.40 -2.08
CA VAL A 22 -13.06 -2.48 -0.96
C VAL A 22 -12.71 -1.05 -1.36
N ASP A 23 -13.54 -0.09 -0.97
CA ASP A 23 -13.27 1.34 -1.18
C ASP A 23 -12.06 1.81 -0.33
N PRO A 24 -10.98 2.32 -0.96
CA PRO A 24 -9.81 2.79 -0.23
C PRO A 24 -9.97 4.17 0.43
N GLY A 25 -11.08 4.88 0.21
CA GLY A 25 -11.27 6.25 0.69
C GLY A 25 -11.05 6.41 2.20
N ILE A 26 -11.68 5.55 3.01
CA ILE A 26 -11.57 5.63 4.48
C ILE A 26 -10.13 5.40 4.95
N VAL A 27 -9.44 4.37 4.44
CA VAL A 27 -8.08 4.04 4.88
C VAL A 27 -7.08 5.11 4.44
N THR A 28 -7.23 5.65 3.24
CA THR A 28 -6.35 6.70 2.71
C THR A 28 -6.57 8.02 3.46
N ASP A 29 -7.81 8.40 3.75
CA ASP A 29 -8.13 9.60 4.55
C ASP A 29 -7.57 9.50 5.98
N ARG A 30 -7.70 8.32 6.61
CA ARG A 30 -7.15 8.10 7.95
C ARG A 30 -5.64 8.05 7.97
N TYR A 31 -5.00 7.46 6.95
CA TYR A 31 -3.56 7.54 6.79
C TYR A 31 -3.09 8.99 6.68
N ARG A 32 -3.77 9.81 5.85
CA ARG A 32 -3.49 11.25 5.75
C ARG A 32 -3.63 11.96 7.10
N ALA A 33 -4.72 11.70 7.83
CA ALA A 33 -4.95 12.30 9.14
C ALA A 33 -3.87 11.88 10.16
N TYR A 34 -3.48 10.61 10.15
CA TYR A 34 -2.42 10.09 11.01
C TYR A 34 -1.07 10.78 10.74
N ARG A 35 -0.71 10.95 9.47
CA ARG A 35 0.52 11.65 9.07
C ARG A 35 0.48 13.15 9.36
N ALA A 36 -0.65 13.80 9.11
CA ALA A 36 -0.85 15.21 9.44
C ALA A 36 -0.73 15.48 10.96
N ALA A 37 -1.23 14.57 11.81
CA ALA A 37 -1.08 14.67 13.26
C ALA A 37 0.40 14.57 13.73
N GLN A 38 1.28 14.04 12.88
CA GLN A 38 2.73 13.98 13.11
C GLN A 38 3.48 15.17 12.48
N GLY A 39 2.77 16.13 11.89
CA GLY A 39 3.38 17.23 11.13
C GLY A 39 3.98 16.79 9.79
N ALA A 40 3.59 15.62 9.27
CA ALA A 40 4.07 15.09 8.00
C ALA A 40 3.01 15.20 6.89
N ASP A 41 3.49 15.22 5.64
CA ASP A 41 2.64 15.28 4.44
C ASP A 41 2.55 13.90 3.76
N ALA A 42 1.42 13.22 3.96
CA ALA A 42 1.12 11.96 3.29
C ALA A 42 1.10 12.05 1.75
N GLY A 43 0.98 13.25 1.18
CA GLY A 43 1.08 13.50 -0.26
C GLY A 43 2.46 13.19 -0.84
N ARG A 44 3.49 13.00 -0.01
CA ARG A 44 4.88 12.75 -0.44
C ARG A 44 5.47 11.46 0.10
N ASP A 45 4.67 10.65 0.79
CA ASP A 45 5.17 9.48 1.52
C ASP A 45 5.51 8.30 0.58
N GLY A 46 6.73 7.80 0.72
CA GLY A 46 7.16 6.53 0.11
C GLY A 46 6.83 5.32 0.98
N ILE A 47 7.25 4.14 0.52
CA ILE A 47 7.09 2.87 1.25
C ILE A 47 7.71 2.92 2.64
N ARG A 48 8.87 3.56 2.81
CA ARG A 48 9.54 3.72 4.10
C ARG A 48 8.70 4.51 5.09
N ALA A 49 8.03 5.56 4.63
CA ALA A 49 7.14 6.35 5.48
C ALA A 49 5.90 5.54 5.89
N LEU A 50 5.37 4.72 4.98
CA LEU A 50 4.29 3.78 5.29
C LEU A 50 4.72 2.73 6.33
N LEU A 51 5.85 2.05 6.13
CA LEU A 51 6.38 1.06 7.07
C LEU A 51 6.61 1.65 8.47
N ARG A 52 7.12 2.87 8.55
CA ARG A 52 7.27 3.57 9.83
C ARG A 52 5.94 3.66 10.59
N THR A 53 4.81 3.87 9.92
CA THR A 53 3.52 3.91 10.61
C THR A 53 3.13 2.56 11.22
N PHE A 54 3.51 1.44 10.59
CA PHE A 54 3.34 0.11 11.18
C PHE A 54 4.24 -0.06 12.41
N GLU A 55 5.52 0.30 12.31
CA GLU A 55 6.47 0.26 13.43
C GLU A 55 5.97 1.08 14.64
N GLU A 56 5.53 2.32 14.40
CA GLU A 56 5.03 3.23 15.44
C GLU A 56 3.76 2.73 16.12
N THR A 57 2.91 2.01 15.38
CA THR A 57 1.64 1.51 15.92
C THR A 57 1.77 0.14 16.60
N GLY A 58 2.85 -0.59 16.32
CA GLY A 58 3.15 -1.92 16.86
C GLY A 58 2.86 -3.07 15.90
N GLY A 59 2.78 -2.82 14.59
CA GLY A 59 2.52 -3.79 13.52
C GLY A 59 1.10 -3.70 12.94
N SER A 60 0.82 -4.48 11.89
CA SER A 60 -0.44 -4.47 11.13
C SER A 60 -1.72 -4.59 11.95
N ALA A 61 -1.74 -5.44 12.98
CA ALA A 61 -2.95 -5.63 13.81
C ALA A 61 -3.36 -4.33 14.53
N GLN A 62 -2.39 -3.63 15.13
CA GLN A 62 -2.62 -2.36 15.82
C GLN A 62 -2.82 -1.22 14.82
N TRP A 63 -2.12 -1.26 13.68
CA TRP A 63 -2.28 -0.31 12.59
C TRP A 63 -3.71 -0.33 12.02
N ALA A 64 -4.30 -1.51 11.83
CA ALA A 64 -5.69 -1.65 11.36
C ALA A 64 -6.69 -0.95 12.30
N GLY A 65 -6.45 -1.04 13.62
CA GLY A 65 -7.25 -0.38 14.65
C GLY A 65 -7.09 1.15 14.67
N LYS A 66 -5.85 1.64 14.56
CA LYS A 66 -5.53 3.06 14.71
C LYS A 66 -5.66 3.85 13.40
N VAL A 67 -5.14 3.32 12.30
CA VAL A 67 -5.03 3.99 11.01
C VAL A 67 -6.07 3.45 10.03
N GLY A 68 -6.21 2.13 9.89
CA GLY A 68 -7.10 1.52 8.90
C GLY A 68 -8.58 1.94 8.99
N HIS A 69 -9.23 1.63 10.13
CA HIS A 69 -10.67 1.73 10.46
C HIS A 69 -11.22 0.38 10.95
N TYR A 70 -11.14 0.14 12.26
CA TYR A 70 -11.77 -1.04 12.86
C TYR A 70 -13.23 -0.73 13.27
N ARG A 71 -14.20 -1.13 12.45
CA ARG A 71 -15.61 -1.12 12.87
C ARG A 71 -15.87 -2.39 13.67
N ARG A 72 -15.81 -2.29 15.00
CA ARG A 72 -16.11 -3.39 15.94
C ARG A 72 -17.62 -3.65 16.03
N ARG A 73 -18.28 -3.93 14.91
CA ARG A 73 -19.72 -4.27 14.86
C ARG A 73 -19.93 -5.51 14.00
N TYR A 74 -20.04 -6.66 14.68
CA TYR A 74 -20.75 -7.88 14.28
C TYR A 74 -20.19 -8.87 13.24
N SER A 75 -18.98 -8.73 12.70
CA SER A 75 -18.31 -9.81 11.96
C SER A 75 -16.80 -9.88 12.25
N PRO A 76 -16.32 -10.89 13.00
CA PRO A 76 -14.88 -11.13 13.22
C PRO A 76 -14.12 -11.50 11.94
N ASP A 77 -14.80 -12.07 10.94
CA ASP A 77 -14.21 -12.62 9.71
C ASP A 77 -14.04 -11.58 8.58
N GLU A 78 -14.51 -10.34 8.77
CA GLU A 78 -14.44 -9.25 7.80
C GLU A 78 -13.52 -8.14 8.33
N ALA A 79 -12.24 -8.44 8.58
CA ALA A 79 -11.28 -7.39 8.92
C ALA A 79 -11.28 -6.33 7.79
N PRO A 80 -11.80 -5.09 8.01
CA PRO A 80 -12.14 -4.18 6.91
C PRO A 80 -10.93 -3.60 6.17
N ILE A 81 -9.72 -3.87 6.67
CA ILE A 81 -8.45 -3.39 6.14
C ILE A 81 -7.48 -4.56 6.12
N ALA A 82 -6.92 -4.84 4.96
CA ALA A 82 -5.90 -5.86 4.78
C ALA A 82 -4.51 -5.33 5.19
N ALA A 83 -4.39 -4.92 6.45
CA ALA A 83 -3.20 -4.27 6.99
C ALA A 83 -1.97 -5.18 6.93
N ASP A 84 -2.16 -6.49 7.12
CA ASP A 84 -1.15 -7.53 6.96
C ASP A 84 -0.57 -7.57 5.53
N THR A 85 -1.45 -7.44 4.54
CA THR A 85 -1.10 -7.48 3.13
C THR A 85 -0.43 -6.18 2.70
N VAL A 86 -0.89 -5.05 3.22
CA VAL A 86 -0.22 -3.76 3.03
C VAL A 86 1.19 -3.81 3.61
N GLU A 87 1.34 -4.25 4.86
CA GLU A 87 2.64 -4.37 5.53
C GLU A 87 3.57 -5.30 4.76
N LEU A 88 3.09 -6.50 4.39
CA LEU A 88 3.87 -7.46 3.61
C LEU A 88 4.31 -6.90 2.25
N ALA A 89 3.41 -6.26 1.51
CA ALA A 89 3.74 -5.68 0.22
C ALA A 89 4.77 -4.54 0.37
N ALA A 90 4.60 -3.70 1.39
CA ALA A 90 5.54 -2.64 1.71
C ALA A 90 6.93 -3.18 2.09
N GLU A 91 7.01 -4.26 2.87
CA GLU A 91 8.29 -4.90 3.22
C GLU A 91 9.00 -5.51 2.01
N VAL A 92 8.25 -6.12 1.08
CA VAL A 92 8.80 -6.65 -0.17
C VAL A 92 9.40 -5.51 -0.99
N LEU A 93 8.64 -4.43 -1.22
CA LEU A 93 9.13 -3.25 -1.95
C LEU A 93 10.38 -2.64 -1.28
N TYR A 94 10.30 -2.39 0.02
CA TYR A 94 11.39 -1.76 0.78
C TYR A 94 12.69 -2.55 0.73
N ARG A 95 12.63 -3.88 0.87
CA ARG A 95 13.83 -4.73 0.83
C ARG A 95 14.52 -4.74 -0.54
N HIS A 96 13.77 -4.46 -1.59
CA HIS A 96 14.31 -4.29 -2.93
C HIS A 96 14.69 -2.83 -3.26
N GLY A 97 14.72 -1.96 -2.25
CA GLY A 97 15.13 -0.56 -2.40
C GLY A 97 14.05 0.33 -3.02
N VAL A 98 12.80 -0.13 -3.07
CA VAL A 98 11.69 0.64 -3.63
C VAL A 98 11.05 1.50 -2.55
N ASP A 99 11.25 2.82 -2.64
CA ASP A 99 10.58 3.80 -1.79
C ASP A 99 9.60 4.68 -2.59
N THR A 100 9.92 4.93 -3.86
CA THR A 100 9.19 5.82 -4.77
C THR A 100 8.68 5.09 -6.03
N ILE A 101 7.83 5.77 -6.81
CA ILE A 101 7.36 5.26 -8.10
C ILE A 101 8.52 5.07 -9.08
N ASP A 102 9.53 5.94 -9.04
CA ASP A 102 10.72 5.85 -9.90
C ASP A 102 11.56 4.62 -9.55
N ASP A 103 11.73 4.32 -8.26
CA ASP A 103 12.43 3.10 -7.83
C ASP A 103 11.69 1.84 -8.29
N LEU A 104 10.35 1.85 -8.22
CA LEU A 104 9.51 0.75 -8.71
C LEU A 104 9.69 0.55 -10.21
N ALA A 105 9.79 1.63 -10.99
CA ALA A 105 10.00 1.56 -12.44
C ALA A 105 11.34 0.86 -12.80
N GLY A 106 12.37 1.03 -11.97
CA GLY A 106 13.68 0.40 -12.14
C GLY A 106 13.80 -1.05 -11.65
N THR A 107 12.76 -1.61 -11.05
CA THR A 107 12.80 -2.95 -10.43
C THR A 107 12.26 -4.05 -11.35
N ASP A 108 12.87 -5.24 -11.27
CA ASP A 108 12.40 -6.45 -11.95
C ASP A 108 11.21 -7.09 -11.22
N ASP A 109 10.10 -7.26 -11.94
CA ASP A 109 8.84 -7.82 -11.41
C ASP A 109 9.00 -9.27 -10.95
N THR A 110 9.84 -10.05 -11.64
CA THR A 110 10.07 -11.48 -11.30
C THR A 110 10.72 -11.59 -9.93
N THR A 111 11.70 -10.74 -9.66
CA THR A 111 12.39 -10.65 -8.37
C THR A 111 11.42 -10.33 -7.23
N LEU A 112 10.56 -9.32 -7.42
CA LEU A 112 9.57 -8.94 -6.41
C LEU A 112 8.52 -10.05 -6.19
N ALA A 113 8.06 -10.70 -7.26
CA ALA A 113 7.10 -11.80 -7.18
C ALA A 113 7.66 -13.01 -6.43
N GLY A 114 8.92 -13.38 -6.71
CA GLY A 114 9.61 -14.44 -5.98
C GLY A 114 9.75 -14.11 -4.49
N GLU A 115 10.01 -12.86 -4.17
CA GLU A 115 10.12 -12.41 -2.78
C GLU A 115 8.78 -12.42 -2.03
N TRP A 116 7.73 -11.92 -2.67
CA TRP A 116 6.36 -11.97 -2.17
C TRP A 116 5.96 -13.40 -1.80
N GLN A 117 6.19 -14.35 -2.70
CA GLN A 117 5.84 -15.76 -2.47
C GLN A 117 6.68 -16.37 -1.34
N ARG A 118 7.98 -16.08 -1.26
CA ARG A 118 8.85 -16.56 -0.16
C ARG A 118 8.37 -16.10 1.23
N ARG A 119 7.74 -14.94 1.30
CA ARG A 119 7.19 -14.37 2.54
C ARG A 119 5.77 -14.86 2.86
N GLY A 120 5.22 -15.77 2.05
CA GLY A 120 3.89 -16.34 2.24
C GLY A 120 2.75 -15.54 1.61
N GLY A 121 3.07 -14.57 0.75
CA GLY A 121 2.07 -13.83 -0.01
C GLY A 121 1.39 -14.69 -1.07
N ASP A 122 0.11 -14.43 -1.31
CA ASP A 122 -0.68 -15.10 -2.35
C ASP A 122 -0.25 -14.65 -3.75
N ALA A 123 0.25 -15.59 -4.57
CA ALA A 123 0.70 -15.32 -5.92
C ALA A 123 -0.40 -14.72 -6.82
N SER A 124 -1.67 -15.06 -6.58
CA SER A 124 -2.81 -14.51 -7.34
C SER A 124 -3.11 -13.04 -7.00
N THR A 125 -2.62 -12.57 -5.85
CA THR A 125 -2.77 -11.18 -5.42
C THR A 125 -1.66 -10.27 -5.96
N TRP A 126 -0.45 -10.81 -6.16
CA TRP A 126 0.73 -9.98 -6.43
C TRP A 126 0.70 -9.28 -7.79
N GLN A 127 0.40 -10.00 -8.88
CA GLN A 127 0.45 -9.39 -10.21
C GLN A 127 -0.58 -8.27 -10.38
N PRO A 128 -1.86 -8.44 -10.00
CA PRO A 128 -2.84 -7.35 -10.05
C PRO A 128 -2.44 -6.15 -9.18
N LEU A 129 -1.83 -6.41 -8.02
CA LEU A 129 -1.33 -5.37 -7.14
C LEU A 129 -0.21 -4.57 -7.80
N LEU A 130 0.78 -5.25 -8.37
CA LEU A 130 1.93 -4.62 -9.02
C LEU A 130 1.52 -3.80 -10.26
N ASP A 131 0.58 -4.31 -11.05
CA ASP A 131 0.02 -3.61 -12.20
C ASP A 131 -0.70 -2.31 -11.76
N ALA A 132 -1.42 -2.34 -10.65
CA ALA A 132 -2.08 -1.15 -10.09
C ALA A 132 -1.08 -0.14 -9.49
N LEU A 133 0.05 -0.61 -8.96
CA LEU A 133 1.11 0.27 -8.42
C LEU A 133 1.83 1.03 -9.54
N ARG A 134 2.08 0.39 -10.68
CA ARG A 134 2.72 1.04 -11.82
C ARG A 134 1.79 2.10 -12.40
N PRO A 135 2.28 3.32 -12.71
CA PRO A 135 1.48 4.30 -13.41
C PRO A 135 1.04 3.72 -14.75
N ALA A 136 -0.20 4.00 -15.18
CA ALA A 136 -0.66 3.61 -16.50
C ALA A 136 0.37 4.13 -17.51
N ARG A 137 1.06 3.21 -18.18
CA ARG A 137 2.13 3.52 -19.12
C ARG A 137 1.54 4.50 -20.11
N ALA A 138 1.93 5.78 -20.04
CA ALA A 138 1.46 6.76 -21.00
C ALA A 138 1.85 6.20 -22.36
N LEU A 139 0.84 5.88 -23.17
CA LEU A 139 1.08 5.53 -24.56
C LEU A 139 1.73 6.77 -25.16
N HIS A 140 3.06 6.76 -25.24
CA HIS A 140 3.79 7.69 -26.08
C HIS A 140 3.40 7.31 -27.50
N THR A 141 2.28 7.86 -27.95
CA THR A 141 1.94 7.94 -29.36
C THR A 141 3.00 8.84 -29.98
N VAL A 142 4.07 8.22 -30.47
CA VAL A 142 4.99 8.86 -31.40
C VAL A 142 4.17 9.15 -32.65
N ALA A 143 3.88 10.42 -32.87
CA ALA A 143 3.34 10.96 -34.12
C ALA A 143 4.49 11.30 -35.07
#